data_AF-A0A1H3DIG0-F1
#
_entry.id   AF-A0A1H3DIG0-F1
#
_cell.length_a   1.000
_cell.length_b   1.000
_cell.length_c   1.000
_cell.angle_alpha   90.00
_cell.angle_beta   90.00
_cell.angle_gamma   90.00
#
_symmetry.space_group_name_H-M   'P 1'
#
loop_
_entity.id
_entity.type
_entity.pdbx_description
1 polymer ?
#
loop_
_entity_poly.entity_id
_entity_poly.type
_entity_poly.pdbx_seq_one_letter_code
_entity_poly.pdbx_strand_id
1 'polypeptide(L)' 'MENLICGQAGSKSKPVSNAKNGSMVQDYQDMKRLGYDMKNMKTNSQLQDEGLIPDPIQE' A
#
# COMPACT_ATOMS: atom_id res chain seq x y z
N MET A 1 5.67 -19.71 -12.80
CA MET A 1 5.19 -18.37 -12.44
C MET A 1 6.21 -17.79 -11.48
N GLU A 2 6.97 -16.77 -11.89
CA GLU A 2 7.84 -16.06 -10.95
C GLU A 2 6.95 -15.48 -9.86
N ASN A 3 7.11 -15.98 -8.63
CA ASN A 3 6.55 -15.30 -7.47
C ASN A 3 7.30 -13.98 -7.34
N LEU A 4 6.76 -12.93 -7.95
CA LEU A 4 7.14 -11.55 -7.69
C LEU A 4 6.83 -11.31 -6.22
N ILE A 5 7.79 -11.55 -5.34
CA ILE A 5 7.69 -11.16 -3.94
C ILE A 5 7.40 -9.66 -3.96
N CYS A 6 6.15 -9.30 -3.63
CA CYS A 6 5.71 -7.92 -3.66
C CYS A 6 6.50 -7.17 -2.58
N GLY A 7 7.36 -6.27 -3.03
CA GLY A 7 7.98 -5.25 -2.20
C GLY A 7 6.95 -4.19 -1.80
N GLN A 8 7.44 -3.15 -1.11
CA GLN A 8 6.57 -2.09 -0.59
C GLN A 8 5.98 -1.27 -1.75
N ALA A 9 4.76 -0.76 -1.54
CA ALA A 9 3.97 -0.08 -2.57
C ALA A 9 3.73 -0.91 -3.85
N GLY A 10 4.06 -2.21 -3.90
CA GLY A 10 3.95 -3.06 -5.09
C GLY A 10 5.21 -3.08 -5.97
N SER A 11 6.39 -2.71 -5.46
CA SER A 11 7.66 -2.77 -6.21
C SER A 11 8.25 -4.18 -6.07
N LYS A 12 9.40 -4.46 -6.69
CA LYS A 12 10.14 -5.68 -6.37
C LYS A 12 10.75 -5.55 -4.97
N SER A 13 10.70 -6.63 -4.19
CA SER A 13 11.38 -6.66 -2.89
C SER A 13 12.89 -6.39 -3.04
N LYS A 14 13.46 -5.61 -2.12
CA LYS A 14 14.91 -5.40 -1.98
C LYS A 14 15.43 -6.15 -0.76
N PRO A 15 16.75 -6.46 -0.71
CA PRO A 15 17.35 -7.13 0.44
C PRO A 15 17.09 -6.38 1.76
N VAL A 16 16.87 -7.14 2.83
CA VAL A 16 16.62 -6.60 4.18
C VAL A 16 17.77 -5.73 4.68
N SER A 17 19.01 -6.00 4.24
CA SER A 17 20.19 -5.16 4.55
C SER A 17 20.03 -3.70 4.10
N ASN A 18 19.15 -3.43 3.14
CA ASN A 18 18.88 -2.09 2.62
C ASN A 18 17.65 -1.43 3.28
N ALA A 19 16.97 -2.15 4.17
CA ALA A 19 15.80 -1.63 4.87
C ALA A 19 16.20 -0.47 5.79
N LYS A 20 15.41 0.60 5.75
CA LYS A 20 15.57 1.75 6.65
C LYS A 20 14.46 1.68 7.70
N ASN A 21 14.83 1.29 8.92
CA ASN A 21 13.90 1.31 10.05
C ASN A 21 13.31 2.72 10.22
N GLY A 22 12.01 2.81 10.46
CA GLY A 22 11.27 4.08 10.49
C GLY A 22 10.74 4.55 9.14
N SER A 23 11.00 3.81 8.05
CA SER A 23 10.36 4.02 6.75
C SER A 23 9.49 2.82 6.38
N MET A 24 8.25 3.09 5.96
CA MET A 24 7.33 2.08 5.41
C MET A 24 7.56 1.83 3.90
N VAL A 25 8.51 2.56 3.30
CA VAL A 25 8.86 2.48 1.87
C VAL A 25 10.38 2.32 1.68
N GLN A 26 10.79 1.69 0.59
CA GLN A 26 12.20 1.36 0.35
C GLN A 26 12.98 2.53 -0.28
N ASP A 27 12.28 3.40 -1.01
CA ASP A 27 12.83 4.61 -1.61
C ASP A 27 11.75 5.68 -1.87
N TYR A 28 12.18 6.78 -2.49
CA TYR A 28 11.32 7.92 -2.80
C TYR A 28 10.29 7.64 -3.90
N GLN A 29 10.57 6.74 -4.84
CA GLN A 29 9.61 6.39 -5.89
C GLN A 29 8.49 5.51 -5.32
N ASP A 30 8.82 4.60 -4.40
CA ASP A 30 7.83 3.86 -3.63
C ASP A 30 6.93 4.81 -2.83
N MET A 31 7.49 5.85 -2.20
CA MET A 31 6.73 6.88 -1.49
C MET A 31 5.73 7.59 -2.41
N LYS A 32 6.18 8.03 -3.59
CA LYS A 32 5.33 8.70 -4.56
C LYS A 32 4.17 7.82 -5.00
N ARG A 33 4.47 6.59 -5.39
CA ARG A 33 3.47 5.65 -5.87
C ARG A 33 2.46 5.30 -4.78
N LEU A 34 2.92 5.00 -3.57
CA LEU A 34 2.03 4.76 -2.43
C LEU A 34 1.07 5.95 -2.22
N GLY A 35 1.57 7.19 -2.33
CA GLY A 35 0.72 8.38 -2.25
C GLY A 35 -0.34 8.44 -3.36
N TYR A 36 -0.01 8.05 -4.60
CA TYR A 36 -0.99 7.94 -5.68
C TYR A 36 -2.01 6.83 -5.42
N ASP A 37 -1.56 5.67 -4.96
CA ASP A 37 -2.42 4.53 -4.65
C ASP A 37 -3.41 4.88 -3.54
N MET A 38 -2.93 5.52 -2.47
CA MET A 38 -3.76 6.03 -1.37
C MET A 38 -4.79 7.06 -1.84
N LYS A 39 -4.42 7.96 -2.76
CA LYS A 39 -5.35 8.96 -3.31
C LYS A 39 -6.50 8.31 -4.10
N ASN A 40 -6.26 7.17 -4.71
CA ASN A 40 -7.24 6.44 -5.51
C ASN A 40 -8.03 5.41 -4.69
N MET A 41 -7.69 5.21 -3.42
CA MET A 41 -8.38 4.30 -2.52
C MET A 41 -9.73 4.90 -2.11
N LYS A 42 -10.79 4.09 -2.18
CA LYS A 42 -12.14 4.51 -1.80
C LYS A 42 -12.24 4.66 -0.28
N THR A 43 -13.00 5.65 0.17
CA THR A 43 -13.35 5.81 1.58
C THR A 43 -14.47 4.86 1.98
N ASN A 44 -14.65 4.64 3.28
CA ASN A 44 -15.76 3.82 3.79
C ASN A 44 -17.13 4.31 3.32
N SER A 45 -17.33 5.62 3.18
CA SER A 45 -18.57 6.19 2.66
C SER A 45 -18.77 5.87 1.17
N GLN A 46 -17.73 6.00 0.35
CA GLN A 46 -17.79 5.67 -1.08
C GLN A 46 -18.05 4.18 -1.32
N LEU A 47 -17.48 3.31 -0.48
CA LEU A 47 -17.77 1.87 -0.53
C LEU A 47 -19.25 1.60 -0.25
N GLN A 48 -19.84 2.24 0.76
CA GLN A 48 -21.27 2.10 1.07
C GLN A 48 -22.17 2.59 -0.05
N ASP A 49 -21.85 3.75 -0.66
CA ASP A 49 -22.61 4.30 -1.79
C ASP A 49 -22.65 3.34 -3.01
N GLU A 50 -21.60 2.52 -3.16
CA GLU A 50 -21.50 1.49 -4.20
C GLU A 50 -22.07 0.12 -3.78
N GLY A 51 -22.64 0.02 -2.57
CA GLY A 51 -23.15 -1.24 -2.02
C GLY A 51 -22.08 -2.24 -1.58
N LEU A 52 -20.84 -1.78 -1.39
CA LEU A 52 -19.72 -2.56 -0.86
C LEU A 52 -19.65 -2.45 0.66
N ILE A 53 -19.13 -3.50 1.30
CA ILE A 53 -18.98 -3.57 2.76
C ILE A 53 -17.64 -2.91 3.14
N PRO A 54 -17.64 -1.84 3.97
CA PRO A 54 -16.41 -1.22 4.44
C PRO A 54 -15.69 -2.09 5.49
N ASP A 55 -14.42 -1.80 5.71
CA ASP A 55 -13.64 -2.47 6.75
C ASP A 55 -14.21 -2.19 8.16
N PRO A 56 -14.13 -3.15 9.10
CA PRO A 56 -14.59 -2.94 10.47
C PRO A 56 -13.82 -1.82 11.18
N ILE A 57 -14.54 -0.98 11.93
CA ILE A 57 -13.94 0.05 12.79
C ILE A 57 -13.61 -0.60 14.16
N GLN A 58 -12.39 -0.40 14.67
CA GLN A 58 -12.02 -0.81 16.03
C GLN A 58 -12.53 0.22 17.07
N GLU A 59 -13.15 -0.26 18.15
CA GLU A 59 -13.53 0.53 19.34
C GLU A 59 -12.44 0.55 20.42
#